data_AF-A0A286UNB7-F1
#
_entry.id   AF-A0A286UNB7-F1
#
_cell.length_a   1.000
_cell.length_b   1.000
_cell.length_c   1.000
_cell.angle_alpha   90.00
_cell.angle_beta   90.00
_cell.angle_gamma   90.00
#
_symmetry.space_group_name_H-M   'P 1'
#
loop_
_entity.id
_entity.type
_entity.pdbx_description
1 polymer ?
#
loop_
_entity_poly.entity_id
_entity_poly.type
_entity_poly.pdbx_seq_one_letter_code
_entity_poly.pdbx_strand_id
1 'polypeptide(L)'
;MADAQKEKAWPIAPAALTNSIMDLVQQAADYKQVKKGANEVTKTLNRGIAEFIILTADTEPIEILLHLPLLCEDKNVPYIYVPSKAALGRACARFVRSRTKLKNL
;
A
#
# COMPACT_ATOMS: atom_id res chain seq x y z
N MET A 1 -13.11 8.06 20.45
CA MET A 1 -11.63 8.24 20.36
C MET A 1 -11.03 7.76 19.05
N ALA A 2 -11.75 6.97 18.21
CA ALA A 2 -11.27 6.51 16.90
C ALA A 2 -11.41 7.54 15.76
N ASP A 3 -12.11 8.66 15.99
CA ASP A 3 -12.42 9.65 14.96
C ASP A 3 -11.30 10.69 14.73
N ALA A 4 -10.36 10.84 15.67
CA ALA A 4 -9.30 11.87 15.56
C ALA A 4 -8.18 11.50 14.58
N GLN A 5 -7.88 10.20 14.37
CA GLN A 5 -6.86 9.77 13.40
C GLN A 5 -7.32 9.95 11.93
N LYS A 6 -8.62 10.06 11.69
CA LYS A 6 -9.19 10.28 10.35
C LYS A 6 -8.85 11.66 9.77
N GLU A 7 -8.52 12.64 10.60
CA GLU A 7 -8.25 14.01 10.13
C GLU A 7 -6.90 14.14 9.41
N LYS A 8 -5.91 13.29 9.74
CA LYS A 8 -4.59 13.26 9.07
C LYS A 8 -4.56 12.38 7.82
N ALA A 9 -5.56 11.51 7.63
CA ALA A 9 -5.65 10.63 6.48
C ALA A 9 -6.55 11.28 5.42
N TRP A 10 -5.95 12.07 4.52
CA TRP A 10 -6.65 12.68 3.40
C TRP A 10 -5.80 12.51 2.13
N PRO A 11 -6.36 12.13 0.97
CA PRO A 11 -7.77 11.79 0.68
C PRO A 11 -8.10 10.30 0.94
N ILE A 12 -9.28 10.03 1.50
CA ILE A 12 -9.79 8.65 1.73
C ILE A 12 -10.61 8.18 0.54
N ALA A 13 -10.33 6.96 0.07
CA ALA A 13 -11.09 6.32 -1.00
C ALA A 13 -12.52 5.96 -0.54
N PRO A 14 -13.58 6.24 -1.33
CA PRO A 14 -14.90 5.67 -1.10
C PRO A 14 -14.86 4.14 -1.26
N ALA A 15 -15.87 3.45 -0.71
CA ALA A 15 -15.91 1.98 -0.70
C ALA A 15 -15.80 1.36 -2.11
N ALA A 16 -16.46 1.96 -3.11
CA ALA A 16 -16.39 1.49 -4.49
C ALA A 16 -14.96 1.54 -5.05
N LEU A 17 -14.27 2.68 -4.85
CA LEU A 17 -12.89 2.87 -5.31
C LEU A 17 -11.91 1.97 -4.54
N THR A 18 -12.15 1.76 -3.24
CA THR A 18 -11.35 0.88 -2.41
C THR A 18 -11.35 -0.54 -2.95
N ASN A 19 -12.51 -1.08 -3.35
CA ASN A 19 -12.60 -2.42 -3.93
C ASN A 19 -11.81 -2.52 -5.24
N SER A 20 -11.97 -1.55 -6.14
CA SER A 20 -11.20 -1.53 -7.40
C SER A 20 -9.69 -1.44 -7.17
N ILE A 21 -9.24 -0.66 -6.19
CA ILE A 21 -7.82 -0.58 -5.80
C ILE A 21 -7.33 -1.92 -5.24
N MET A 22 -8.12 -2.57 -4.39
CA MET A 22 -7.76 -3.88 -3.82
C MET A 22 -7.61 -4.95 -4.91
N ASP A 23 -8.52 -4.95 -5.89
CA ASP A 23 -8.45 -5.86 -7.03
C ASP A 23 -7.22 -5.60 -7.90
N LEU A 24 -6.87 -4.32 -8.13
CA LEU A 24 -5.66 -3.92 -8.87
C LEU A 24 -4.39 -4.35 -8.13
N VAL A 25 -4.33 -4.12 -6.81
CA VAL A 25 -3.20 -4.54 -5.97
C VAL A 25 -3.04 -6.05 -6.01
N GLN A 26 -4.14 -6.80 -5.98
CA GLN A 26 -4.11 -8.25 -6.05
C GLN A 26 -3.53 -8.73 -7.39
N GLN A 27 -3.91 -8.11 -8.50
CA GLN A 27 -3.32 -8.40 -9.82
C GLN A 27 -1.83 -8.03 -9.87
N ALA A 28 -1.45 -6.83 -9.40
CA ALA A 28 -0.06 -6.39 -9.39
C ALA A 28 0.85 -7.25 -8.48
N ALA A 29 0.28 -7.83 -7.42
CA ALA A 29 0.99 -8.76 -6.54
C ALA A 29 1.34 -10.06 -7.27
N ASP A 30 0.47 -10.53 -8.17
CA ASP A 30 0.70 -11.73 -8.98
C ASP A 30 1.86 -11.53 -9.97
N TYR A 31 1.96 -10.32 -10.54
CA TYR A 31 3.08 -9.91 -11.39
C TYR A 31 4.35 -9.53 -10.62
N LYS A 32 4.34 -9.62 -9.28
CA LYS A 32 5.46 -9.25 -8.39
C LYS A 32 5.91 -7.79 -8.53
N GLN A 33 5.01 -6.91 -8.94
CA GLN A 33 5.28 -5.48 -9.13
C GLN A 33 5.01 -4.65 -7.86
N VAL A 34 4.37 -5.23 -6.85
CA VAL A 34 4.06 -4.54 -5.59
C VAL A 34 5.26 -4.54 -4.65
N LYS A 35 5.63 -3.35 -4.15
CA LYS A 35 6.55 -3.18 -3.01
C LYS A 35 5.74 -2.87 -1.77
N LYS A 36 6.10 -3.51 -0.65
CA LYS A 36 5.36 -3.44 0.61
C LYS A 36 6.24 -2.93 1.75
N GLY A 37 5.66 -2.08 2.59
CA GLY A 37 6.30 -1.50 3.77
C GLY A 37 6.86 -0.09 3.53
N ALA A 38 6.84 0.75 4.56
CA ALA A 38 7.19 2.17 4.48
C ALA A 38 8.61 2.41 3.92
N ASN A 39 9.60 1.63 4.38
CA ASN A 39 11.00 1.78 3.93
C ASN A 39 11.22 1.42 2.45
N GLU A 40 10.40 0.52 1.90
CA GLU A 40 10.51 0.19 0.47
C GLU A 40 9.81 1.23 -0.38
N VAL A 41 8.67 1.77 0.09
CA VAL A 41 7.94 2.85 -0.60
C VAL A 41 8.82 4.10 -0.74
N THR A 42 9.51 4.51 0.33
CA THR A 42 10.43 5.67 0.27
C THR A 42 11.59 5.44 -0.70
N LYS A 43 12.15 4.23 -0.75
CA LYS A 43 13.19 3.89 -1.73
C LYS A 43 12.67 3.96 -3.17
N THR A 44 11.48 3.41 -3.44
CA THR A 44 10.90 3.43 -4.79
C THR A 44 10.52 4.84 -5.25
N LEU A 45 10.06 5.69 -4.32
CA LEU A 45 9.80 7.11 -4.55
C LEU A 45 11.08 7.85 -4.93
N ASN A 46 12.15 7.67 -4.14
CA ASN A 46 13.44 8.30 -4.42
C ASN A 46 14.06 7.83 -5.74
N ARG A 47 13.81 6.58 -6.14
CA ARG A 47 14.24 6.03 -7.43
C ARG A 47 13.34 6.44 -8.60
N GLY A 48 12.17 7.03 -8.36
CA GLY A 48 11.22 7.41 -9.40
C GLY A 48 10.56 6.21 -10.11
N ILE A 49 10.48 5.05 -9.44
CA ILE A 49 9.87 3.83 -9.99
C ILE A 49 8.41 3.69 -9.51
N ALA A 50 8.05 4.36 -8.42
CA ALA A 50 6.70 4.32 -7.88
C ALA A 50 5.74 5.14 -8.74
N GLU A 51 4.74 4.48 -9.33
CA GLU A 51 3.70 5.14 -10.12
C GLU A 51 2.46 5.48 -9.28
N PHE A 52 2.18 4.69 -8.24
CA PHE A 52 0.99 4.84 -7.41
C PHE A 52 1.25 4.32 -6.00
N ILE A 53 0.76 5.06 -5.00
CA ILE A 53 0.99 4.75 -3.58
C ILE A 53 -0.33 4.61 -2.84
N ILE A 54 -0.43 3.54 -2.05
CA ILE A 54 -1.61 3.25 -1.25
C ILE A 54 -1.20 3.29 0.22
N LEU A 55 -1.82 4.20 0.96
CA LEU A 55 -1.62 4.43 2.37
C LEU A 55 -2.81 3.88 3.16
N THR A 56 -2.60 3.59 4.44
CA THR A 56 -3.65 3.02 5.31
C THR A 56 -3.96 3.96 6.46
N ALA A 57 -5.24 4.25 6.68
CA ALA A 57 -5.71 5.18 7.70
C ALA A 57 -5.70 4.58 9.12
N ASP A 58 -5.74 3.25 9.25
CA ASP A 58 -5.71 2.49 10.51
C ASP A 58 -4.28 2.17 11.00
N THR A 59 -3.28 2.90 10.51
CA THR A 59 -1.88 2.68 10.90
C THR A 59 -1.59 3.38 12.22
N GLU A 60 -1.23 2.59 13.23
CA GLU A 60 -0.76 3.08 14.52
C GLU A 60 0.73 2.79 14.68
N PRO A 61 1.60 3.80 14.91
CA PRO A 61 1.36 5.25 14.89
C PRO A 61 1.30 5.84 13.46
N ILE A 62 0.46 6.86 13.25
CA ILE A 62 0.27 7.50 11.93
C ILE A 62 1.46 8.37 11.52
N GLU A 63 2.28 8.77 12.50
CA GLU A 63 3.50 9.56 12.35
C GLU A 63 4.50 8.94 11.38
N ILE A 64 4.51 7.60 11.29
CA ILE A 64 5.37 6.87 10.35
C ILE A 64 4.99 7.17 8.90
N LEU A 65 3.74 7.52 8.60
CA LEU A 65 3.29 7.78 7.23
C LEU A 65 3.38 9.25 6.84
N LEU A 66 3.59 10.18 7.78
CA LEU A 66 3.52 11.63 7.50
C LEU A 66 4.52 12.12 6.46
N HIS A 67 5.66 11.46 6.32
CA HIS A 67 6.68 11.83 5.34
C HIS A 67 6.34 11.34 3.91
N LEU A 68 5.44 10.36 3.76
CA LEU A 68 5.12 9.79 2.45
C LEU A 68 4.32 10.77 1.58
N PRO A 69 3.20 11.37 2.03
CA PRO A 69 2.47 12.35 1.23
C PRO A 69 3.33 13.51 0.73
N LEU A 70 4.21 14.04 1.60
CA LEU A 70 5.13 15.12 1.23
C LEU A 70 6.07 14.69 0.09
N LEU A 71 6.66 13.50 0.19
CA LEU A 71 7.51 12.95 -0.86
C LEU A 71 6.74 12.64 -2.15
N CYS A 72 5.48 12.22 -2.04
CA CYS A 72 4.60 11.98 -3.18
C CYS A 72 4.31 13.29 -3.94
N GLU A 73 4.09 14.39 -3.24
CA GLU A 73 3.88 15.71 -3.84
C GLU A 73 5.15 16.21 -4.55
N ASP A 74 6.32 16.10 -3.92
CA ASP A 74 7.61 16.48 -4.53
C ASP A 74 7.92 15.72 -5.82
N LYS A 75 7.49 14.46 -5.90
CA LYS A 75 7.71 13.58 -7.05
C LYS A 75 6.51 13.52 -8.00
N ASN A 76 5.42 14.23 -7.70
CA ASN A 76 4.17 14.24 -8.43
C ASN A 76 3.58 12.82 -8.64
N VAL A 77 3.68 11.97 -7.61
CA VAL A 77 3.17 10.59 -7.60
C VAL A 77 1.79 10.56 -6.90
N PRO A 78 0.74 10.02 -7.54
CA PRO A 78 -0.58 9.92 -6.94
C PRO A 78 -0.59 8.97 -5.73
N TYR A 79 -1.23 9.40 -4.64
CA TYR A 79 -1.45 8.62 -3.44
C TYR A 79 -2.91 8.61 -2.99
N ILE A 80 -3.32 7.54 -2.30
CA ILE A 80 -4.67 7.45 -1.73
C ILE A 80 -4.68 6.69 -0.41
N TYR A 81 -5.58 7.08 0.50
CA TYR A 81 -5.78 6.37 1.76
C TYR A 81 -6.91 5.34 1.66
N VAL A 82 -6.61 4.15 2.15
CA VAL A 82 -7.52 3.03 2.33
C VAL A 82 -7.83 2.89 3.82
N PRO A 83 -9.08 2.57 4.20
CA PRO A 83 -9.48 2.52 5.60
C PRO A 83 -8.87 1.35 6.40
N SER A 84 -8.52 0.22 5.74
CA SER A 84 -8.04 -0.98 6.42
C SER A 84 -6.71 -1.53 5.87
N LYS A 85 -5.69 -1.55 6.73
CA LYS A 85 -4.40 -2.21 6.53
C LYS A 85 -4.53 -3.72 6.49
N ALA A 86 -5.43 -4.31 7.28
CA ALA A 86 -5.65 -5.75 7.28
C ALA A 86 -6.17 -6.25 5.91
N ALA A 87 -7.09 -5.49 5.30
CA ALA A 87 -7.60 -5.79 3.96
C ALA A 87 -6.48 -5.68 2.90
N LEU A 88 -5.70 -4.60 2.95
CA LEU A 88 -4.57 -4.38 2.04
C LEU A 88 -3.50 -5.47 2.16
N GLY A 89 -3.19 -5.91 3.39
CA GLY A 89 -2.27 -7.00 3.64
C GLY A 89 -2.72 -8.31 3.01
N ARG A 90 -4.02 -8.62 3.03
CA ARG A 90 -4.59 -9.81 2.37
C ARG A 90 -4.52 -9.72 0.84
N ALA A 91 -4.82 -8.56 0.27
CA ALA A 91 -4.74 -8.36 -1.18
C ALA A 91 -3.29 -8.51 -1.70
N CYS A 92 -2.31 -7.93 -0.98
CA CYS A 92 -0.89 -8.05 -1.30
C CYS A 92 -0.32 -9.46 -1.07
N ALA A 93 -0.87 -10.20 -0.12
CA ALA A 93 -0.36 -11.51 0.31
C ALA A 93 -1.38 -12.61 0.01
N ARG A 94 -1.73 -12.81 -1.27
CA ARG A 94 -2.15 -14.15 -1.67
C ARG A 94 -1.05 -15.10 -1.23
N PHE A 95 -1.40 -16.02 -0.34
CA PHE A 95 -0.55 -17.11 0.07
C PHE A 95 -0.29 -17.99 -1.15
N VAL A 96 0.62 -17.56 -2.03
CA VAL A 96 1.24 -18.45 -3.01
C VAL A 96 2.15 -19.32 -2.17
N ARG A 97 1.57 -20.44 -1.72
CA ARG A 97 2.35 -21.60 -1.31
C ARG A 97 3.11 -22.05 -2.54
N SER A 98 4.27 -21.47 -2.81
CA SER A 98 5.23 -22.05 -3.76
C SER A 98 5.80 -23.32 -3.11
N ARG A 99 4.98 -24.37 -3.07
CA ARG A 99 5.40 -25.76 -2.93
C ARG A 99 5.96 -26.19 -4.30
N THR A 100 7.18 -25.79 -4.59
CA THR A 100 7.98 -26.43 -5.66
C THR A 100 9.47 -26.30 -5.33
N LYS A 101 9.85 -26.94 -4.22
CA LYS A 101 11.11 -27.67 -4.17
C LYS A 101 10.75 -29.14 -3.95
N LEU A 102 10.14 -29.78 -4.96
CA LEU A 102 10.47 -31.17 -5.22
C LEU A 102 11.92 -31.13 -5.73
N LYS A 103 12.84 -31.22 -4.79
CA LYS A 103 14.23 -31.50 -5.10
C LYS A 103 14.22 -32.93 -5.65
N ASN A 104 14.53 -33.08 -6.93
CA ASN A 104 15.22 -34.28 -7.36
C ASN A 104 16.56 -34.29 -6.63
N LEU A 105 16.65 -35.09 -5.57
CA LEU A 105 17.82 -35.87 -5.15
C LEU A 105 17.42 -36.70 -3.92
#